data_AF-A0A545TGF9-F1
#
_entry.id   AF-A0A545TGF9-F1
#
_cell.length_a   1.000
_cell.length_b   1.000
_cell.length_c   1.000
_cell.angle_alpha   90.00
_cell.angle_beta   90.00
_cell.angle_gamma   90.00
#
_symmetry.space_group_name_H-M   'P 1'
#
loop_
_entity.id
_entity.type
_entity.pdbx_description
1 polymer ?
#
loop_
_entity_poly.entity_id
_entity_poly.type
_entity_poly.pdbx_seq_one_letter_code
_entity_poly.pdbx_strand_id
1 'polypeptide(L)'
;MSDNKVLASFDEIRALMQEVPGPDISAGADATARQAQLTKPAGSLGRLEEIAAWLATWQGRHPAVVDRPYTAVFAANHGIAARGVSAYPAEVTKQMVANFINGGAAVNQLCALSDADLRVYEMALEEPTADFSETPAMTEEDCVRAMAYGMMAVEDNIDVLALGEMGIGNTTSAAALCTALFGGTAADWAGRGTGIDDPTLARKIELIDQAMERHRAVMTDPLEILRCVGGLELSAIAGAVLAARMSRTPVLLDGFACTAAAAVLYAIDPRALDHCMVAHLSVEPGHQRLLETIGQTPLVDFGMRLGEGSGAAMAILVLKAACACHTGMATFAEAGVSGPA
;
A
#
# COMPACT_ATOMS: atom_id res chain seq x y z
N MET A 1 24.53 -13.40 -33.06
CA MET A 1 23.48 -12.55 -32.47
C MET A 1 22.77 -13.43 -31.47
N SER A 2 23.27 -13.48 -30.23
CA SER A 2 22.57 -14.16 -29.14
C SER A 2 21.45 -13.22 -28.68
N ASP A 3 20.21 -13.69 -28.76
CA ASP A 3 19.06 -13.06 -28.12
C ASP A 3 19.33 -12.95 -26.63
N ASN A 4 19.88 -11.82 -26.19
CA ASN A 4 19.97 -11.47 -24.79
C ASN A 4 18.59 -10.91 -24.40
N LYS A 5 17.59 -11.78 -24.35
CA LYS A 5 16.36 -11.48 -23.59
C LYS A 5 16.81 -11.44 -22.14
N VAL A 6 17.14 -10.24 -21.67
CA VAL A 6 17.22 -9.98 -20.24
C VAL A 6 15.80 -10.22 -19.73
N LEU A 7 15.57 -11.41 -19.18
CA LEU A 7 14.33 -11.74 -18.49
C LEU A 7 14.37 -10.95 -17.19
N ALA A 8 13.31 -10.19 -16.94
CA ALA A 8 13.21 -9.41 -15.73
C ALA A 8 13.35 -10.35 -14.51
N SER A 9 14.26 -10.04 -13.58
CA SER A 9 14.65 -10.95 -12.48
C SER A 9 14.62 -10.30 -11.10
N PHE A 10 14.65 -11.11 -10.04
CA PHE A 10 14.76 -10.56 -8.68
C PHE A 10 16.05 -9.80 -8.44
N ASP A 11 17.14 -10.13 -9.14
CA ASP A 11 18.39 -9.39 -9.03
C ASP A 11 18.27 -7.96 -9.55
N GLU A 12 17.44 -7.73 -10.58
CA GLU A 12 17.15 -6.38 -11.06
C GLU A 12 16.30 -5.58 -10.07
N ILE A 13 15.30 -6.22 -9.45
CA ILE A 13 14.52 -5.58 -8.38
C ILE A 13 15.42 -5.19 -7.20
N ARG A 14 16.34 -6.07 -6.81
CA ARG A 14 17.34 -5.77 -5.76
C ARG A 14 18.28 -4.63 -6.17
N ALA A 15 18.71 -4.60 -7.42
CA ALA A 15 19.56 -3.52 -7.95
C ALA A 15 18.83 -2.17 -7.88
N LEU A 16 17.57 -2.12 -8.34
CA LEU A 16 16.74 -0.92 -8.22
C LEU A 16 16.60 -0.49 -6.75
N MET A 17 16.36 -1.42 -5.83
CA MET A 17 16.26 -1.08 -4.41
C MET A 17 17.51 -0.42 -3.81
N GLN A 18 18.70 -0.58 -4.40
CA GLN A 18 19.91 0.13 -3.95
C GLN A 18 20.03 1.55 -4.51
N GLU A 19 19.25 1.90 -5.52
CA GLU A 19 19.31 3.20 -6.20
C GLU A 19 18.22 4.17 -5.74
N VAL A 20 17.34 3.75 -4.82
CA VAL A 20 16.24 4.58 -4.32
C VAL A 20 16.75 5.86 -3.65
N PRO A 21 16.19 7.03 -4.00
CA PRO A 21 16.63 8.29 -3.41
C PRO A 21 16.23 8.41 -1.95
N GLY A 22 16.99 9.20 -1.20
CA GLY A 22 16.62 9.66 0.13
C GLY A 22 15.62 10.84 0.11
N PRO A 23 15.08 11.21 1.29
CA PRO A 23 14.18 12.34 1.46
C PRO A 23 14.85 13.69 1.15
N ASP A 24 14.06 14.70 0.78
CA ASP A 24 14.51 16.10 0.76
C ASP A 24 14.34 16.73 2.15
N ILE A 25 15.42 16.70 2.92
CA ILE A 25 15.43 17.23 4.29
C ILE A 25 15.25 18.75 4.31
N SER A 26 15.68 19.47 3.26
CA SER A 26 15.53 20.93 3.21
C SER A 26 14.07 21.33 3.08
N ALA A 27 13.34 20.70 2.15
CA ALA A 27 11.92 20.97 1.97
C ALA A 27 11.09 20.65 3.23
N GLY A 28 11.40 19.54 3.91
CA GLY A 28 10.79 19.21 5.20
C GLY A 28 11.10 20.21 6.31
N ALA A 29 12.35 20.70 6.37
CA ALA A 29 12.76 21.71 7.33
C ALA A 29 12.05 23.05 7.09
N ASP A 30 11.89 23.47 5.84
CA ASP A 30 11.15 24.69 5.47
C ASP A 30 9.68 24.60 5.89
N ALA A 31 9.04 23.45 5.66
CA ALA A 31 7.68 23.19 6.13
C ALA A 31 7.58 23.27 7.67
N THR A 32 8.53 22.65 8.37
CA THR A 32 8.56 22.67 9.84
C THR A 32 8.77 24.09 10.39
N ALA A 33 9.68 24.85 9.78
CA ALA A 33 9.95 26.24 10.15
C ALA A 33 8.73 27.14 9.94
N ARG A 34 7.98 26.94 8.85
CA ARG A 34 6.73 27.68 8.61
C ARG A 34 5.64 27.29 9.62
N GLN A 35 5.49 26.00 9.97
CA GLN A 35 4.49 25.55 10.95
C GLN A 35 4.62 26.26 12.31
N ALA A 36 5.84 26.58 12.72
CA ALA A 36 6.13 27.30 13.96
C ALA A 36 5.71 28.79 13.92
N GLN A 37 5.49 29.36 12.74
CA GLN A 37 5.13 30.77 12.55
C GLN A 37 3.63 31.00 12.38
N LEU A 38 2.86 29.96 12.01
CA LEU A 38 1.41 30.04 11.79
C LEU A 38 0.68 30.52 13.05
N THR A 39 -0.40 31.28 12.89
CA THR A 39 -1.20 31.87 13.98
C THR A 39 -1.97 30.81 14.79
N LYS A 40 -1.23 29.97 15.51
CA LYS A 40 -1.70 28.88 16.37
C LYS A 40 -0.67 28.59 17.47
N PRO A 41 -1.07 27.99 18.60
CA PRO A 41 -0.11 27.42 19.53
C PRO A 41 0.75 26.35 18.84
N ALA A 42 2.04 26.27 19.19
CA ALA A 42 2.96 25.30 18.61
C ALA A 42 2.44 23.86 18.77
N GLY A 43 2.41 23.09 17.68
CA GLY A 43 1.96 21.69 17.67
C GLY A 43 0.44 21.49 17.83
N SER A 44 -0.37 22.55 17.90
CA SER A 44 -1.81 22.42 18.17
C SER A 44 -2.63 21.78 17.05
N LEU A 45 -2.10 21.67 15.83
CA LEU A 45 -2.71 20.88 14.75
C LEU A 45 -2.22 19.42 14.71
N GLY A 46 -1.32 19.03 15.61
CA GLY A 46 -0.82 17.67 15.75
C GLY A 46 -0.33 17.09 14.44
N ARG A 47 -0.88 15.94 14.04
CA ARG A 47 -0.47 15.18 12.85
C ARG A 47 -0.67 15.93 11.53
N LEU A 48 -1.53 16.94 11.45
CA LEU A 48 -1.61 17.75 10.22
C LEU A 48 -0.30 18.51 9.97
N GLU A 49 0.44 18.87 11.03
CA GLU A 49 1.75 19.51 10.89
C GLU A 49 2.80 18.50 10.38
N GLU A 50 2.77 17.27 10.92
CA GLU A 50 3.63 16.16 10.49
C GLU A 50 3.39 15.80 9.01
N ILE A 51 2.13 15.74 8.59
CA ILE A 51 1.74 15.43 7.21
C ILE A 51 2.25 16.50 6.25
N ALA A 52 2.10 17.78 6.58
CA ALA A 52 2.59 18.87 5.74
C ALA A 52 4.12 18.80 5.56
N ALA A 53 4.87 18.49 6.63
CA ALA A 53 6.31 18.32 6.57
C ALA A 53 6.72 17.06 5.78
N TRP A 54 6.03 15.94 5.97
CA TRP A 54 6.26 14.70 5.24
C TRP A 54 6.00 14.84 3.74
N LEU A 55 4.90 15.50 3.35
CA LEU A 55 4.60 15.80 1.96
C LEU A 55 5.70 16.66 1.33
N ALA A 56 6.14 17.72 2.00
CA ALA A 56 7.21 18.58 1.50
C ALA A 56 8.53 17.82 1.32
N THR A 57 8.84 16.96 2.30
CA THR A 57 10.05 16.13 2.32
C THR A 57 10.13 15.18 1.12
N TRP A 58 9.01 14.51 0.80
CA TRP A 58 8.99 13.54 -0.28
C TRP A 58 8.79 14.20 -1.64
N GLN A 59 7.91 15.19 -1.76
CA GLN A 59 7.79 15.92 -3.02
C GLN A 59 9.03 16.77 -3.38
N GLY A 60 9.97 16.97 -2.45
CA GLY A 60 11.15 17.80 -2.67
C GLY A 60 10.81 19.27 -2.92
N ARG A 61 9.71 19.75 -2.33
CA ARG A 61 9.20 21.12 -2.53
C ARG A 61 8.50 21.66 -1.28
N HIS A 62 8.66 22.95 -1.06
CA HIS A 62 7.89 23.71 -0.07
C HIS A 62 7.30 24.97 -0.73
N PRO A 63 5.98 25.20 -0.62
CA PRO A 63 4.99 24.35 0.03
C PRO A 63 4.69 23.07 -0.78
N ALA A 64 4.31 21.99 -0.11
CA ALA A 64 3.79 20.78 -0.78
C ALA A 64 2.43 21.03 -1.44
N VAL A 65 2.06 20.20 -2.41
CA VAL A 65 0.79 20.25 -3.15
C VAL A 65 0.09 18.89 -3.17
N VAL A 66 -1.22 18.89 -3.34
CA VAL A 66 -2.02 17.66 -3.54
C VAL A 66 -3.07 17.97 -4.60
N ASP A 67 -2.64 18.54 -5.72
CA ASP A 67 -3.53 18.99 -6.81
C ASP A 67 -3.82 17.86 -7.80
N ARG A 68 -2.86 16.93 -7.95
CA ARG A 68 -2.96 15.75 -8.81
C ARG A 68 -2.79 14.45 -8.00
N PRO A 69 -3.70 14.16 -7.04
CA PRO A 69 -3.71 12.87 -6.39
C PRO A 69 -4.18 11.79 -7.37
N TYR A 70 -3.57 10.61 -7.28
CA TYR A 70 -3.83 9.53 -8.22
C TYR A 70 -4.01 8.21 -7.47
N THR A 71 -5.10 7.51 -7.72
CA THR A 71 -5.46 6.23 -7.11
C THR A 71 -5.31 5.10 -8.12
N ALA A 72 -4.47 4.11 -7.79
CA ALA A 72 -4.29 2.89 -8.56
C ALA A 72 -4.83 1.69 -7.79
N VAL A 73 -5.77 0.97 -8.40
CA VAL A 73 -6.32 -0.28 -7.87
C VAL A 73 -5.85 -1.45 -8.72
N PHE A 74 -5.06 -2.35 -8.16
CA PHE A 74 -4.60 -3.55 -8.85
C PHE A 74 -5.55 -4.72 -8.57
N ALA A 75 -5.99 -5.43 -9.61
CA ALA A 75 -6.95 -6.51 -9.49
C ALA A 75 -6.42 -7.82 -10.05
N ALA A 76 -6.42 -8.88 -9.24
CA ALA A 76 -6.03 -10.23 -9.62
C ALA A 76 -6.74 -11.29 -8.77
N ASN A 77 -6.76 -12.54 -9.22
CA ASN A 77 -7.35 -13.66 -8.47
C ASN A 77 -6.28 -14.59 -7.88
N HIS A 78 -6.62 -15.26 -6.78
CA HIS A 78 -5.71 -16.17 -6.09
C HIS A 78 -6.18 -17.63 -6.15
N GLY A 79 -5.27 -18.56 -6.44
CA GLY A 79 -5.60 -20.00 -6.48
C GLY A 79 -6.07 -20.55 -5.15
N ILE A 80 -5.56 -19.99 -4.03
CA ILE A 80 -5.98 -20.37 -2.68
C ILE A 80 -7.49 -20.15 -2.44
N ALA A 81 -8.15 -19.27 -3.22
CA ALA A 81 -9.59 -19.05 -3.13
C ALA A 81 -10.40 -20.32 -3.37
N ALA A 82 -9.92 -21.23 -4.24
CA ALA A 82 -10.57 -22.51 -4.52
C ALA A 82 -10.65 -23.43 -3.29
N ARG A 83 -9.88 -23.15 -2.24
CA ARG A 83 -9.90 -23.87 -0.97
C ARG A 83 -10.98 -23.36 -0.01
N GLY A 84 -11.83 -22.44 -0.44
CA GLY A 84 -12.94 -21.94 0.36
C GLY A 84 -12.46 -21.12 1.56
N VAL A 85 -11.59 -20.13 1.30
CA VAL A 85 -11.06 -19.17 2.28
C VAL A 85 -11.76 -17.80 2.23
N SER A 86 -12.77 -17.66 1.36
CA SER A 86 -13.55 -16.43 1.15
C SER A 86 -15.05 -16.74 1.17
N ALA A 87 -15.85 -15.77 1.61
CA ALA A 87 -17.30 -15.83 1.52
C ALA A 87 -17.82 -15.65 0.07
N TYR A 88 -16.97 -15.17 -0.84
CA TYR A 88 -17.32 -14.84 -2.22
C TYR A 88 -16.53 -15.70 -3.21
N PRO A 89 -17.14 -16.07 -4.36
CA PRO A 89 -16.46 -16.82 -5.41
C PRO A 89 -15.55 -15.91 -6.26
N ALA A 90 -14.59 -16.49 -6.98
CA ALA A 90 -13.53 -15.74 -7.68
C ALA A 90 -14.04 -14.78 -8.79
N GLU A 91 -15.22 -15.06 -9.36
CA GLU A 91 -15.87 -14.22 -10.36
C GLU A 91 -16.24 -12.83 -9.81
N VAL A 92 -16.35 -12.67 -8.49
CA VAL A 92 -16.63 -11.38 -7.85
C VAL A 92 -15.53 -10.37 -8.13
N THR A 93 -14.27 -10.78 -8.31
CA THR A 93 -13.18 -9.87 -8.70
C THR A 93 -13.51 -9.13 -10.00
N LYS A 94 -13.90 -9.88 -11.04
CA LYS A 94 -14.29 -9.30 -12.34
C LYS A 94 -15.56 -8.43 -12.24
N GLN A 95 -16.52 -8.83 -11.42
CA GLN A 95 -17.75 -8.06 -11.20
C GLN A 95 -17.46 -6.72 -10.51
N MET A 96 -16.55 -6.70 -9.53
CA MET A 96 -16.14 -5.48 -8.86
C MET A 96 -15.30 -4.58 -9.76
N VAL A 97 -14.44 -5.15 -10.60
CA VAL A 97 -13.75 -4.39 -11.65
C VAL A 97 -14.75 -3.70 -12.58
N ALA A 98 -15.78 -4.40 -13.04
CA ALA A 98 -16.85 -3.79 -13.81
C ALA A 98 -17.59 -2.70 -13.02
N ASN A 99 -17.78 -2.88 -11.71
CA ASN A 99 -18.37 -1.87 -10.83
C ASN A 99 -17.49 -0.61 -10.71
N PHE A 100 -16.16 -0.75 -10.62
CA PHE A 100 -15.23 0.37 -10.64
C PHE A 100 -15.31 1.16 -11.96
N ILE A 101 -15.32 0.45 -13.10
CA ILE A 101 -15.44 1.05 -14.43
C ILE A 101 -16.76 1.83 -14.57
N ASN A 102 -17.85 1.31 -13.99
CA ASN A 102 -19.16 1.94 -14.01
C ASN A 102 -19.33 3.05 -12.95
N GLY A 103 -18.30 3.35 -12.16
CA GLY A 103 -18.37 4.42 -11.15
C GLY A 103 -19.16 4.06 -9.89
N GLY A 104 -19.46 2.78 -9.66
CA GLY A 104 -20.41 2.35 -8.63
C GLY A 104 -19.80 1.95 -7.28
N ALA A 105 -18.48 1.93 -7.14
CA ALA A 105 -17.82 1.51 -5.90
C ALA A 105 -17.55 2.67 -4.94
N ALA A 106 -17.18 2.34 -3.70
CA ALA A 106 -16.85 3.33 -2.69
C ALA A 106 -15.61 4.16 -3.07
N VAL A 107 -14.57 3.52 -3.63
CA VAL A 107 -13.37 4.22 -4.11
C VAL A 107 -13.70 5.23 -5.20
N ASN A 108 -14.66 4.96 -6.09
CA ASN A 108 -15.10 5.93 -7.10
C ASN A 108 -15.65 7.22 -6.47
N GLN A 109 -16.47 7.09 -5.43
CA GLN A 109 -17.08 8.24 -4.76
C GLN A 109 -16.03 9.06 -4.01
N LEU A 110 -15.06 8.40 -3.38
CA LEU A 110 -13.99 9.05 -2.63
C LEU A 110 -12.97 9.73 -3.55
N CYS A 111 -12.60 9.09 -4.67
CA CYS A 111 -11.76 9.71 -5.70
C CYS A 111 -12.46 10.93 -6.31
N ALA A 112 -13.75 10.84 -6.65
CA ALA A 112 -14.52 11.98 -7.15
C ALA A 112 -14.58 13.14 -6.15
N LEU A 113 -14.80 12.85 -4.86
CA LEU A 113 -14.82 13.87 -3.80
C LEU A 113 -13.45 14.51 -3.58
N SER A 114 -12.38 13.71 -3.66
CA SER A 114 -11.01 14.16 -3.46
C SER A 114 -10.36 14.70 -4.74
N ASP A 115 -11.09 14.80 -5.85
CA ASP A 115 -10.56 15.19 -7.16
C ASP A 115 -9.30 14.39 -7.52
N ALA A 116 -9.35 13.09 -7.25
CA ALA A 116 -8.28 12.14 -7.54
C ALA A 116 -8.62 11.34 -8.79
N ASP A 117 -7.64 11.17 -9.65
CA ASP A 117 -7.73 10.22 -10.75
C ASP A 117 -7.85 8.79 -10.20
N LEU A 118 -8.68 7.96 -10.82
CA LEU A 118 -8.81 6.55 -10.47
C LEU A 118 -8.52 5.69 -11.69
N ARG A 119 -7.55 4.77 -11.56
CA ARG A 119 -7.28 3.74 -12.56
C ARG A 119 -7.29 2.34 -11.96
N VAL A 120 -7.91 1.43 -12.68
CA VAL A 120 -7.98 0.01 -12.34
C VAL A 120 -7.07 -0.76 -13.28
N TYR A 121 -6.19 -1.54 -12.68
CA TYR A 121 -5.17 -2.34 -13.35
C TYR A 121 -5.55 -3.82 -13.24
N GLU A 122 -6.20 -4.33 -14.27
CA GLU A 122 -6.59 -5.74 -14.36
C GLU A 122 -5.39 -6.62 -14.68
N MET A 123 -5.16 -7.67 -13.88
CA MET A 123 -4.03 -8.58 -14.02
C MET A 123 -4.53 -10.00 -14.13
N ALA A 124 -4.74 -10.43 -15.39
CA ALA A 124 -5.12 -11.80 -15.75
C ALA A 124 -6.27 -12.37 -14.89
N LEU A 125 -7.39 -11.65 -14.80
CA LEU A 125 -8.49 -11.98 -13.88
C LEU A 125 -9.06 -13.41 -14.04
N GLU A 126 -8.96 -13.99 -15.23
CA GLU A 126 -9.42 -15.36 -15.54
C GLU A 126 -8.37 -16.43 -15.21
N GLU A 127 -7.13 -16.04 -14.95
CA GLU A 127 -5.99 -16.90 -14.66
C GLU A 127 -5.48 -16.60 -13.24
N PRO A 128 -6.11 -17.17 -12.20
CA PRO A 128 -5.63 -16.98 -10.83
C PRO A 128 -4.19 -17.46 -10.68
N THR A 129 -3.47 -16.91 -9.69
CA THR A 129 -2.22 -17.51 -9.22
C THR A 129 -2.44 -18.97 -8.80
N ALA A 130 -1.37 -19.75 -8.68
CA ALA A 130 -1.50 -21.13 -8.21
C ALA A 130 -1.92 -21.18 -6.72
N ASP A 131 -2.51 -22.31 -6.30
CA ASP A 131 -2.77 -22.58 -4.89
C ASP A 131 -1.43 -22.69 -4.13
N PHE A 132 -1.13 -21.66 -3.35
CA PHE A 132 0.15 -21.59 -2.66
C PHE A 132 0.35 -22.67 -1.58
N SER A 133 -0.72 -23.34 -1.14
CA SER A 133 -0.62 -24.47 -0.22
C SER A 133 -0.06 -25.74 -0.91
N GLU A 134 -0.05 -25.77 -2.24
CA GLU A 134 0.37 -26.92 -3.06
C GLU A 134 1.58 -26.65 -3.95
N THR A 135 1.86 -25.40 -4.32
CA THR A 135 2.97 -25.02 -5.20
C THR A 135 3.24 -23.53 -5.03
N PRO A 136 4.36 -22.93 -5.46
CA PRO A 136 4.48 -21.47 -5.40
C PRO A 136 3.37 -20.76 -6.18
N ALA A 137 2.83 -19.66 -5.64
CA ALA A 137 1.75 -18.89 -6.27
C ALA A 137 2.09 -18.42 -7.69
N MET A 138 3.35 -18.03 -7.91
CA MET A 138 3.84 -17.46 -9.16
C MET A 138 5.19 -18.05 -9.56
N THR A 139 5.52 -17.95 -10.85
CA THR A 139 6.92 -18.06 -11.30
C THR A 139 7.68 -16.78 -10.93
N GLU A 140 9.02 -16.81 -10.97
CA GLU A 140 9.83 -15.59 -10.78
C GLU A 140 9.49 -14.56 -11.86
N GLU A 141 9.41 -14.99 -13.12
CA GLU A 141 9.06 -14.14 -14.26
C GLU A 141 7.68 -13.47 -14.07
N ASP A 142 6.67 -14.21 -13.61
CA ASP A 142 5.34 -13.64 -13.34
C ASP A 142 5.36 -12.62 -12.20
N CYS A 143 6.10 -12.91 -11.13
CA CYS A 143 6.23 -12.01 -9.99
C CYS A 143 6.92 -10.70 -10.42
N VAL A 144 8.05 -10.79 -11.12
CA VAL A 144 8.79 -9.60 -11.58
C VAL A 144 7.99 -8.83 -12.63
N ARG A 145 7.31 -9.52 -13.56
CA ARG A 145 6.42 -8.89 -14.54
C ARG A 145 5.28 -8.14 -13.87
N ALA A 146 4.70 -8.70 -12.80
CA ALA A 146 3.68 -8.03 -12.01
C ALA A 146 4.22 -6.79 -11.28
N MET A 147 5.41 -6.88 -10.67
CA MET A 147 6.09 -5.70 -10.09
C MET A 147 6.35 -4.62 -11.15
N ALA A 148 6.89 -4.99 -12.31
CA ALA A 148 7.11 -4.06 -13.41
C ALA A 148 5.80 -3.42 -13.91
N TYR A 149 4.70 -4.18 -13.94
CA TYR A 149 3.38 -3.64 -14.27
C TYR A 149 2.92 -2.59 -13.25
N GLY A 150 3.14 -2.86 -11.96
CA GLY A 150 2.91 -1.89 -10.89
C GLY A 150 3.76 -0.62 -11.00
N MET A 151 5.04 -0.76 -11.38
CA MET A 151 5.93 0.38 -11.60
C MET A 151 5.39 1.33 -12.69
N MET A 152 4.78 0.79 -13.75
CA MET A 152 4.20 1.59 -14.83
C MET A 152 2.98 2.41 -14.40
N ALA A 153 2.35 2.11 -13.26
CA ALA A 153 1.25 2.91 -12.74
C ALA A 153 1.70 4.25 -12.14
N VAL A 154 3.00 4.44 -11.90
CA VAL A 154 3.57 5.68 -11.38
C VAL A 154 3.90 6.61 -12.54
N GLU A 155 2.94 7.45 -12.90
CA GLU A 155 3.08 8.46 -13.95
C GLU A 155 3.86 9.70 -13.48
N ASP A 156 4.40 10.45 -14.44
CA ASP A 156 4.98 11.76 -14.17
C ASP A 156 3.92 12.72 -13.61
N ASN A 157 4.32 13.58 -12.67
CA ASN A 157 3.48 14.63 -12.07
C ASN A 157 2.31 14.14 -11.20
N ILE A 158 2.44 12.95 -10.59
CA ILE A 158 1.59 12.54 -9.48
C ILE A 158 2.10 13.21 -8.20
N ASP A 159 1.23 13.96 -7.52
CA ASP A 159 1.58 14.61 -6.24
C ASP A 159 1.55 13.62 -5.07
N VAL A 160 0.59 12.68 -5.11
CA VAL A 160 0.40 11.60 -4.13
C VAL A 160 -0.21 10.39 -4.83
N LEU A 161 0.37 9.21 -4.60
CA LEU A 161 -0.16 7.93 -5.08
C LEU A 161 -0.94 7.24 -3.96
N ALA A 162 -2.22 6.94 -4.19
CA ALA A 162 -3.04 6.10 -3.32
C ALA A 162 -3.15 4.70 -3.93
N LEU A 163 -2.80 3.68 -3.15
CA LEU A 163 -2.78 2.30 -3.62
C LEU A 163 -3.95 1.50 -3.06
N GLY A 164 -4.57 0.72 -3.92
CA GLY A 164 -5.66 -0.19 -3.59
C GLY A 164 -5.48 -1.52 -4.31
N GLU A 165 -6.27 -2.49 -3.87
CA GLU A 165 -6.25 -3.85 -4.38
C GLU A 165 -7.67 -4.44 -4.43
N MET A 166 -7.84 -5.42 -5.31
CA MET A 166 -9.06 -6.21 -5.41
C MET A 166 -8.72 -7.64 -5.82
N GLY A 167 -9.00 -8.62 -4.97
CA GLY A 167 -8.77 -10.02 -5.33
C GLY A 167 -9.38 -11.00 -4.36
N ILE A 168 -10.21 -11.92 -4.85
CA ILE A 168 -10.70 -12.98 -3.97
C ILE A 168 -9.54 -13.88 -3.53
N GLY A 169 -9.37 -14.00 -2.21
CA GLY A 169 -8.28 -14.77 -1.58
C GLY A 169 -7.09 -13.92 -1.09
N ASN A 170 -7.01 -12.64 -1.48
CA ASN A 170 -5.91 -11.72 -1.15
C ASN A 170 -5.61 -11.59 0.35
N THR A 171 -6.61 -11.60 1.23
CA THR A 171 -6.41 -11.52 2.69
C THR A 171 -5.74 -12.76 3.27
N THR A 172 -5.83 -13.90 2.58
CA THR A 172 -5.09 -15.13 2.94
C THR A 172 -3.64 -15.00 2.52
N SER A 173 -3.39 -14.48 1.32
CA SER A 173 -2.04 -14.18 0.81
C SER A 173 -1.34 -13.11 1.66
N ALA A 174 -2.04 -12.04 2.04
CA ALA A 174 -1.52 -10.99 2.92
C ALA A 174 -1.13 -11.54 4.30
N ALA A 175 -1.96 -12.39 4.90
CA ALA A 175 -1.63 -13.04 6.17
C ALA A 175 -0.43 -14.00 6.04
N ALA A 176 -0.34 -14.74 4.92
CA ALA A 176 0.79 -15.62 4.64
C ALA A 176 2.10 -14.82 4.45
N LEU A 177 2.05 -13.69 3.73
CA LEU A 177 3.19 -12.77 3.58
C LEU A 177 3.68 -12.30 4.95
N CYS A 178 2.80 -11.78 5.80
CA CYS A 178 3.20 -11.30 7.13
C CYS A 178 3.76 -12.43 8.02
N THR A 179 3.16 -13.63 7.95
CA THR A 179 3.66 -14.81 8.68
C THR A 179 5.07 -15.17 8.25
N ALA A 180 5.33 -15.19 6.94
CA ALA A 180 6.64 -15.51 6.39
C ALA A 180 7.69 -14.43 6.67
N LEU A 181 7.34 -13.14 6.52
CA LEU A 181 8.27 -12.02 6.67
C LEU A 181 8.63 -11.75 8.14
N PHE A 182 7.67 -11.89 9.05
CA PHE A 182 7.79 -11.40 10.43
C PHE A 182 7.59 -12.49 11.50
N GLY A 183 7.38 -13.74 11.07
CA GLY A 183 7.18 -14.87 11.97
C GLY A 183 5.85 -14.81 12.73
N GLY A 184 5.81 -15.51 13.87
CA GLY A 184 4.57 -15.78 14.59
C GLY A 184 3.83 -16.98 14.00
N THR A 185 2.53 -17.06 14.27
CA THR A 185 1.63 -18.11 13.79
C THR A 185 0.68 -17.55 12.74
N ALA A 186 0.15 -18.39 11.84
CA ALA A 186 -0.87 -17.97 10.89
C ALA A 186 -2.09 -17.30 11.57
N ALA A 187 -2.43 -17.73 12.79
CA ALA A 187 -3.53 -17.17 13.58
C ALA A 187 -3.28 -15.73 14.06
N ASP A 188 -2.01 -15.30 14.18
CA ASP A 188 -1.67 -13.92 14.55
C ASP A 188 -2.00 -12.92 13.43
N TRP A 189 -2.08 -13.41 12.18
CA TRP A 189 -2.22 -12.58 10.98
C TRP A 189 -3.56 -12.76 10.27
N ALA A 190 -4.15 -13.96 10.34
CA ALA A 190 -5.37 -14.29 9.61
C ALA A 190 -6.61 -13.66 10.25
N GLY A 191 -7.28 -12.79 9.50
CA GLY A 191 -8.59 -12.23 9.82
C GLY A 191 -9.75 -12.85 9.06
N ARG A 192 -10.95 -12.37 9.39
CA ARG A 192 -12.21 -12.80 8.76
C ARG A 192 -12.40 -12.23 7.35
N GLY A 193 -11.65 -11.20 6.97
CA GLY A 193 -11.73 -10.52 5.67
C GLY A 193 -13.17 -10.17 5.29
N THR A 194 -13.70 -10.93 4.33
CA THR A 194 -15.06 -10.80 3.76
C THR A 194 -16.19 -11.14 4.74
N GLY A 195 -15.87 -11.50 5.99
CA GLY A 195 -16.85 -11.81 7.04
C GLY A 195 -17.08 -13.32 7.22
N ILE A 196 -16.05 -14.13 6.97
CA ILE A 196 -16.11 -15.60 7.07
C ILE A 196 -16.37 -16.08 8.51
N ASP A 197 -16.95 -17.28 8.62
CA ASP A 197 -17.23 -17.95 9.90
C ASP A 197 -15.98 -18.62 10.52
N ASP A 198 -16.11 -19.15 11.74
CA ASP A 198 -15.00 -19.75 12.48
C ASP A 198 -14.40 -20.98 11.79
N PRO A 199 -15.19 -21.92 11.24
CA PRO A 199 -14.65 -23.03 10.47
C PRO A 199 -13.85 -22.59 9.24
N THR A 200 -14.31 -21.55 8.54
CA THR A 200 -13.61 -21.03 7.36
C THR A 200 -12.33 -20.30 7.74
N LEU A 201 -12.33 -19.57 8.86
CA LEU A 201 -11.11 -18.98 9.42
C LEU A 201 -10.10 -20.06 9.84
N ALA A 202 -10.55 -21.14 10.50
CA ALA A 202 -9.67 -22.24 10.89
C ALA A 202 -9.00 -22.90 9.66
N ARG A 203 -9.77 -23.11 8.58
CA ARG A 203 -9.23 -23.61 7.30
C ARG A 203 -8.21 -22.64 6.70
N LYS A 204 -8.49 -21.34 6.73
CA LYS A 204 -7.58 -20.30 6.24
C LYS A 204 -6.23 -20.36 6.99
N ILE A 205 -6.26 -20.50 8.31
CA ILE A 205 -5.06 -20.65 9.16
C ILE A 205 -4.29 -21.91 8.79
N GLU A 206 -4.96 -23.07 8.71
CA GLU A 206 -4.34 -24.36 8.35
C GLU A 206 -3.63 -24.30 7.00
N LEU A 207 -4.23 -23.67 6.00
CA LEU A 207 -3.64 -23.52 4.67
C LEU A 207 -2.40 -22.61 4.66
N ILE A 208 -2.39 -21.56 5.49
CA ILE A 208 -1.20 -20.71 5.66
C ILE A 208 -0.09 -21.52 6.32
N ASP A 209 -0.38 -22.26 7.40
CA ASP A 209 0.61 -23.11 8.07
C ASP A 209 1.19 -24.18 7.11
N GLN A 210 0.33 -24.79 6.29
CA GLN A 210 0.75 -25.73 5.24
C GLN A 210 1.71 -25.06 4.25
N ALA A 211 1.43 -23.82 3.84
CA ALA A 211 2.29 -23.07 2.93
C ALA A 211 3.65 -22.72 3.57
N MET A 212 3.65 -22.35 4.86
CA MET A 212 4.89 -22.07 5.60
C MET A 212 5.79 -23.30 5.68
N GLU A 213 5.22 -24.49 5.91
CA GLU A 213 5.98 -25.74 5.88
C GLU A 213 6.52 -26.04 4.48
N ARG A 214 5.65 -25.95 3.48
CA ARG A 214 5.97 -26.36 2.11
C ARG A 214 7.12 -25.55 1.51
N HIS A 215 7.10 -24.24 1.73
CA HIS A 215 8.05 -23.32 1.15
C HIS A 215 9.20 -22.96 2.10
N ARG A 216 9.30 -23.62 3.26
CA ARG A 216 10.27 -23.35 4.33
C ARG A 216 11.69 -23.05 3.84
N ALA A 217 12.15 -23.75 2.79
CA ALA A 217 13.49 -23.59 2.23
C ALA A 217 13.78 -22.20 1.59
N VAL A 218 12.75 -21.47 1.17
CA VAL A 218 12.88 -20.16 0.49
C VAL A 218 12.25 -19.01 1.28
N MET A 219 11.69 -19.28 2.45
CA MET A 219 11.01 -18.29 3.33
C MET A 219 11.97 -17.35 4.08
N THR A 220 13.20 -17.17 3.58
CA THR A 220 14.18 -16.21 4.11
C THR A 220 14.42 -15.03 3.18
N ASP A 221 14.00 -15.13 1.91
CA ASP A 221 14.15 -14.07 0.92
C ASP A 221 12.79 -13.39 0.66
N PRO A 222 12.64 -12.07 0.92
CA PRO A 222 11.36 -11.39 0.75
C PRO A 222 10.74 -11.50 -0.65
N LEU A 223 11.54 -11.52 -1.71
CA LEU A 223 11.02 -11.64 -3.08
C LEU A 223 10.58 -13.07 -3.39
N GLU A 224 11.27 -14.07 -2.86
CA GLU A 224 10.80 -15.47 -2.90
C GLU A 224 9.53 -15.68 -2.08
N ILE A 225 9.41 -15.02 -0.93
CA ILE A 225 8.19 -15.02 -0.12
C ILE A 225 7.01 -14.46 -0.94
N LEU A 226 7.20 -13.30 -1.57
CA LEU A 226 6.21 -12.70 -2.45
C LEU A 226 5.81 -13.63 -3.60
N ARG A 227 6.80 -14.29 -4.23
CA ARG A 227 6.57 -15.28 -5.28
C ARG A 227 5.77 -16.50 -4.81
N CYS A 228 6.06 -16.99 -3.62
CA CYS A 228 5.52 -18.24 -3.11
C CYS A 228 4.10 -18.09 -2.56
N VAL A 229 3.81 -17.01 -1.83
CA VAL A 229 2.53 -16.85 -1.11
C VAL A 229 1.82 -15.51 -1.36
N GLY A 230 2.34 -14.68 -2.28
CA GLY A 230 1.71 -13.43 -2.69
C GLY A 230 0.66 -13.60 -3.79
N GLY A 231 0.45 -12.51 -4.55
CA GLY A 231 -0.45 -12.44 -5.69
C GLY A 231 0.05 -11.42 -6.70
N LEU A 232 -0.48 -11.46 -7.92
CA LEU A 232 -0.08 -10.53 -8.98
C LEU A 232 -0.34 -9.07 -8.60
N GLU A 233 -1.47 -8.79 -7.97
CA GLU A 233 -1.83 -7.45 -7.50
C GLU A 233 -0.97 -6.99 -6.32
N LEU A 234 -0.58 -7.91 -5.43
CA LEU A 234 0.32 -7.61 -4.32
C LEU A 234 1.74 -7.32 -4.85
N SER A 235 2.20 -8.08 -5.84
CA SER A 235 3.46 -7.81 -6.52
C SER A 235 3.42 -6.47 -7.25
N ALA A 236 2.31 -6.12 -7.91
CA ALA A 236 2.15 -4.81 -8.52
C ALA A 236 2.17 -3.67 -7.50
N ILE A 237 1.53 -3.83 -6.33
CA ILE A 237 1.63 -2.83 -5.26
C ILE A 237 3.08 -2.63 -4.81
N ALA A 238 3.83 -3.72 -4.59
CA ALA A 238 5.25 -3.61 -4.24
C ALA A 238 6.06 -2.88 -5.34
N GLY A 239 5.80 -3.20 -6.61
CA GLY A 239 6.41 -2.50 -7.75
C GLY A 239 6.06 -1.01 -7.80
N ALA A 240 4.78 -0.66 -7.58
CA ALA A 240 4.31 0.72 -7.57
C ALA A 240 4.94 1.53 -6.42
N VAL A 241 5.08 0.94 -5.23
CA VAL A 241 5.77 1.57 -4.10
C VAL A 241 7.24 1.84 -4.43
N LEU A 242 7.93 0.88 -5.05
CA LEU A 242 9.33 1.01 -5.45
C LEU A 242 9.51 2.10 -6.52
N ALA A 243 8.66 2.15 -7.54
CA ALA A 243 8.70 3.21 -8.56
C ALA A 243 8.38 4.58 -7.97
N ALA A 244 7.36 4.68 -7.09
CA ALA A 244 7.04 5.91 -6.40
C ALA A 244 8.20 6.40 -5.53
N ARG A 245 8.99 5.47 -4.97
CA ARG A 245 10.21 5.84 -4.26
C ARG A 245 11.24 6.49 -5.18
N MET A 246 11.42 5.96 -6.40
CA MET A 246 12.36 6.51 -7.39
C MET A 246 12.04 7.95 -7.79
N SER A 247 10.75 8.28 -7.89
CA SER A 247 10.28 9.64 -8.18
C SER A 247 10.10 10.51 -6.93
N ARG A 248 10.40 9.98 -5.74
CA ARG A 248 10.05 10.55 -4.43
C ARG A 248 8.55 10.88 -4.26
N THR A 249 7.67 10.22 -5.01
CA THR A 249 6.22 10.43 -4.89
C THR A 249 5.72 9.87 -3.55
N PRO A 250 5.07 10.68 -2.69
CA PRO A 250 4.44 10.19 -1.47
C PRO A 250 3.36 9.13 -1.77
N VAL A 251 3.30 8.08 -0.97
CA VAL A 251 2.35 6.96 -1.14
C VAL A 251 1.42 6.81 0.06
N LEU A 252 0.12 6.61 -0.21
CA LEU A 252 -0.87 6.17 0.76
C LEU A 252 -1.15 4.67 0.55
N LEU A 253 -0.82 3.87 1.56
CA LEU A 253 -1.17 2.45 1.64
C LEU A 253 -2.56 2.31 2.27
N ASP A 254 -3.48 1.59 1.64
CA ASP A 254 -4.87 1.52 2.09
C ASP A 254 -5.06 0.80 3.43
N GLY A 255 -5.31 -0.51 3.38
CA GLY A 255 -5.51 -1.37 4.53
C GLY A 255 -4.58 -2.58 4.51
N PHE A 256 -4.98 -3.66 5.19
CA PHE A 256 -4.10 -4.79 5.51
C PHE A 256 -3.36 -5.39 4.31
N ALA A 257 -4.06 -5.75 3.24
CA ALA A 257 -3.44 -6.41 2.08
C ALA A 257 -2.47 -5.49 1.34
N CYS A 258 -2.84 -4.23 1.16
CA CYS A 258 -1.97 -3.21 0.56
C CYS A 258 -0.69 -2.99 1.39
N THR A 259 -0.82 -2.89 2.71
CA THR A 259 0.32 -2.73 3.62
C THR A 259 1.20 -3.99 3.63
N ALA A 260 0.61 -5.19 3.63
CA ALA A 260 1.35 -6.46 3.58
C ALA A 260 2.17 -6.61 2.29
N ALA A 261 1.62 -6.18 1.15
CA ALA A 261 2.34 -6.14 -0.12
C ALA A 261 3.55 -5.20 -0.06
N ALA A 262 3.37 -3.99 0.46
CA ALA A 262 4.46 -3.02 0.63
C ALA A 262 5.53 -3.50 1.64
N ALA A 263 5.11 -4.24 2.67
CA ALA A 263 6.00 -4.75 3.71
C ALA A 263 7.06 -5.74 3.21
N VAL A 264 6.88 -6.31 2.01
CA VAL A 264 7.94 -7.08 1.33
C VAL A 264 9.18 -6.20 1.10
N LEU A 265 9.00 -4.95 0.68
CA LEU A 265 10.12 -4.02 0.49
C LEU A 265 10.75 -3.61 1.82
N TYR A 266 9.94 -3.43 2.86
CA TYR A 266 10.44 -3.14 4.22
C TYR A 266 11.34 -4.27 4.74
N ALA A 267 10.99 -5.52 4.47
CA ALA A 267 11.81 -6.67 4.85
C ALA A 267 13.14 -6.74 4.09
N ILE A 268 13.26 -6.07 2.93
CA ILE A 268 14.52 -5.92 2.18
C ILE A 268 15.34 -4.75 2.73
N ASP A 269 14.72 -3.58 2.89
CA ASP A 269 15.32 -2.39 3.51
C ASP A 269 14.25 -1.68 4.38
N PRO A 270 14.47 -1.54 5.69
CA PRO A 270 13.51 -0.86 6.59
C PRO A 270 13.15 0.58 6.18
N ARG A 271 13.98 1.24 5.37
CA ARG A 271 13.75 2.61 4.86
C ARG A 271 12.89 2.66 3.60
N ALA A 272 12.59 1.50 3.01
CA ALA A 272 11.88 1.39 1.74
C ALA A 272 10.48 2.01 1.79
N LEU A 273 9.90 2.14 2.99
CA LEU A 273 8.56 2.70 3.20
C LEU A 273 8.56 4.10 3.81
N ASP A 274 9.71 4.79 3.93
CA ASP A 274 9.73 6.14 4.54
C ASP A 274 8.87 7.17 3.78
N HIS A 275 8.67 6.94 2.47
CA HIS A 275 7.80 7.73 1.58
C HIS A 275 6.35 7.24 1.56
N CYS A 276 6.00 6.28 2.42
CA CYS A 276 4.65 5.74 2.56
C CYS A 276 4.02 6.17 3.89
N MET A 277 2.72 6.43 3.88
CA MET A 277 1.87 6.50 5.06
C MET A 277 0.74 5.48 4.93
N VAL A 278 0.40 4.81 6.03
CA VAL A 278 -0.81 3.97 6.08
C VAL A 278 -2.03 4.85 6.28
N ALA A 279 -3.00 4.72 5.38
CA ALA A 279 -4.20 5.53 5.35
C ALA A 279 -5.13 5.21 6.51
N HIS A 280 -5.48 3.93 6.72
CA HIS A 280 -6.41 3.58 7.79
C HIS A 280 -6.04 2.29 8.54
N LEU A 281 -6.45 2.20 9.80
CA LEU A 281 -6.41 0.94 10.52
C LEU A 281 -7.55 0.04 10.00
N SER A 282 -7.21 -0.95 9.20
CA SER A 282 -8.11 -2.07 8.90
C SER A 282 -8.48 -2.85 10.17
N VAL A 283 -9.73 -3.34 10.27
CA VAL A 283 -10.14 -4.25 11.36
C VAL A 283 -9.62 -5.67 11.21
N GLU A 284 -8.88 -5.99 10.15
CA GLU A 284 -8.15 -7.24 10.08
C GLU A 284 -7.13 -7.29 11.23
N PRO A 285 -7.17 -8.33 12.09
CA PRO A 285 -6.36 -8.38 13.32
C PRO A 285 -4.86 -8.30 13.04
N GLY A 286 -4.40 -8.86 11.91
CA GLY A 286 -3.01 -8.79 11.49
C GLY A 286 -2.53 -7.38 11.14
N HIS A 287 -3.42 -6.42 10.88
CA HIS A 287 -2.99 -5.10 10.42
C HIS A 287 -2.36 -4.28 11.55
N GLN A 288 -2.96 -4.23 12.73
CA GLN A 288 -2.36 -3.52 13.86
C GLN A 288 -0.96 -4.06 14.16
N ARG A 289 -0.82 -5.40 14.20
CA ARG A 289 0.47 -6.07 14.41
C ARG A 289 1.49 -5.72 13.32
N LEU A 290 1.04 -5.65 12.07
CA LEU A 290 1.90 -5.26 10.95
C LEU A 290 2.40 -3.82 11.14
N LEU A 291 1.51 -2.89 11.47
CA LEU A 291 1.86 -1.48 11.69
C LEU A 291 2.86 -1.31 12.84
N GLU A 292 2.68 -2.05 13.94
CA GLU A 292 3.64 -2.10 15.05
C GLU A 292 5.01 -2.64 14.60
N THR A 293 5.02 -3.66 13.74
CA THR A 293 6.25 -4.29 13.21
C THR A 293 7.03 -3.36 12.29
N ILE A 294 6.35 -2.59 11.45
CA ILE A 294 6.97 -1.65 10.50
C ILE A 294 7.11 -0.22 11.05
N GLY A 295 6.75 -0.01 12.33
CA GLY A 295 6.86 1.29 12.99
C GLY A 295 5.97 2.39 12.42
N GLN A 296 4.82 2.04 11.82
CA GLN A 296 3.90 3.01 11.21
C GLN A 296 2.64 3.22 12.05
N THR A 297 2.06 4.43 11.95
CA THR A 297 0.80 4.79 12.60
C THR A 297 -0.22 5.23 11.54
N PRO A 298 -1.41 4.60 11.47
CA PRO A 298 -2.39 4.88 10.41
C PRO A 298 -2.98 6.28 10.58
N LEU A 299 -3.35 6.95 9.49
CA LEU A 299 -3.91 8.32 9.54
C LEU A 299 -5.30 8.36 10.22
N VAL A 300 -6.13 7.33 9.99
CA VAL A 300 -7.48 7.24 10.56
C VAL A 300 -7.80 5.83 11.07
N ASP A 301 -8.72 5.73 12.02
CA ASP A 301 -9.27 4.46 12.50
C ASP A 301 -10.80 4.55 12.53
N PHE A 302 -11.43 4.08 11.45
CA PHE A 302 -12.89 4.08 11.26
C PHE A 302 -13.49 2.67 11.27
N GLY A 303 -12.71 1.66 11.63
CA GLY A 303 -13.17 0.27 11.57
C GLY A 303 -13.43 -0.22 10.13
N MET A 304 -12.72 0.32 9.14
CA MET A 304 -12.87 -0.05 7.72
C MET A 304 -12.21 -1.41 7.40
N ARG A 305 -12.73 -2.12 6.40
CA ARG A 305 -12.15 -3.38 5.88
C ARG A 305 -12.62 -3.71 4.46
N LEU A 306 -13.00 -2.70 3.69
CA LEU A 306 -13.45 -2.91 2.31
C LEU A 306 -12.26 -3.26 1.41
N GLY A 307 -11.12 -2.57 1.58
CA GLY A 307 -10.02 -2.61 0.62
C GLY A 307 -10.30 -1.65 -0.53
N GLU A 308 -9.92 -2.05 -1.76
CA GLU A 308 -10.20 -1.31 -3.00
C GLU A 308 -9.48 0.05 -3.10
N GLY A 309 -8.61 0.41 -2.14
CA GLY A 309 -8.03 1.75 -2.08
C GLY A 309 -8.96 2.78 -1.43
N SER A 310 -10.06 2.35 -0.82
CA SER A 310 -11.09 3.25 -0.28
C SER A 310 -10.57 4.11 0.88
N GLY A 311 -9.84 3.54 1.84
CA GLY A 311 -9.22 4.31 2.92
C GLY A 311 -8.08 5.20 2.41
N ALA A 312 -7.28 4.73 1.45
CA ALA A 312 -6.26 5.56 0.79
C ALA A 312 -6.88 6.77 0.07
N ALA A 313 -7.93 6.58 -0.72
CA ALA A 313 -8.66 7.66 -1.39
C ALA A 313 -9.27 8.66 -0.39
N MET A 314 -9.80 8.19 0.73
CA MET A 314 -10.28 9.06 1.81
C MET A 314 -9.14 9.85 2.47
N ALA A 315 -7.98 9.22 2.71
CA ALA A 315 -6.83 9.86 3.34
C ALA A 315 -6.26 11.00 2.48
N ILE A 316 -6.48 11.01 1.16
CA ILE A 316 -6.14 12.16 0.29
C ILE A 316 -6.82 13.44 0.79
N LEU A 317 -8.05 13.37 1.31
CA LEU A 317 -8.74 14.54 1.89
C LEU A 317 -8.02 15.06 3.14
N VAL A 318 -7.43 14.17 3.94
CA VAL A 318 -6.63 14.55 5.11
C VAL A 318 -5.33 15.23 4.67
N LEU A 319 -4.69 14.73 3.62
CA LEU A 319 -3.50 15.37 3.03
C LEU A 319 -3.82 16.75 2.47
N LYS A 320 -4.94 16.89 1.74
CA LYS A 320 -5.44 18.18 1.25
C LYS A 320 -5.71 19.15 2.40
N ALA A 321 -6.31 18.70 3.49
CA ALA A 321 -6.53 19.52 4.69
C ALA A 321 -5.20 19.99 5.33
N ALA A 322 -4.21 19.10 5.45
CA ALA A 322 -2.89 19.45 5.96
C ALA A 322 -2.20 20.51 5.09
N CYS A 323 -2.19 20.33 3.77
CA CYS A 323 -1.68 21.33 2.83
C CYS A 323 -2.42 22.66 2.94
N ALA A 324 -3.76 22.64 2.93
CA ALA A 324 -4.58 23.85 3.01
C ALA A 324 -4.35 24.63 4.31
N CYS A 325 -4.24 23.96 5.46
CA CYS A 325 -3.87 24.61 6.71
C CYS A 325 -2.46 25.21 6.64
N HIS A 326 -1.49 24.45 6.12
CA HIS A 326 -0.09 24.89 6.04
C HIS A 326 0.11 26.12 5.14
N THR A 327 -0.56 26.16 3.99
CA THR A 327 -0.41 27.24 3.01
C THR A 327 -1.38 28.39 3.24
N GLY A 328 -2.59 28.11 3.73
CA GLY A 328 -3.68 29.08 3.84
C GLY A 328 -3.75 29.84 5.17
N MET A 329 -3.17 29.30 6.25
CA MET A 329 -3.11 30.04 7.52
C MET A 329 -2.11 31.20 7.43
N ALA A 330 -2.49 32.33 8.02
CA ALA A 330 -1.59 33.44 8.28
C ALA A 330 -0.54 33.06 9.33
N THR A 331 0.61 33.70 9.26
CA THR A 331 1.57 33.77 10.37
C THR A 331 1.13 34.78 11.42
N PHE A 332 1.65 34.68 12.64
CA PHE A 332 1.45 35.69 13.69
C PHE A 332 1.75 37.12 13.18
N ALA A 333 2.83 37.28 12.42
CA ALA A 333 3.22 38.55 11.84
C ALA A 333 2.20 39.09 10.81
N GLU A 334 1.75 38.25 9.88
CA GLU A 334 0.75 38.62 8.86
C GLU A 334 -0.62 38.96 9.49
N ALA A 335 -1.01 38.25 10.54
CA ALA A 335 -2.27 38.46 11.25
C ALA A 335 -2.23 39.63 12.25
N GLY A 336 -1.04 40.20 12.53
CA GLY A 336 -0.88 41.22 13.57
C GLY A 336 -1.17 40.70 14.98
N VAL A 337 -1.01 39.38 15.20
CA VAL A 337 -1.22 38.73 16.50
C VAL A 337 0.13 38.57 17.19
N SER A 338 0.22 38.94 18.46
CA SER A 338 1.44 38.72 19.24
C SER A 338 1.79 37.23 19.29
N GLY A 339 3.03 36.90 18.93
CA GLY A 339 3.54 35.53 18.99
C GLY A 339 3.75 35.05 20.44
N PRO A 340 4.14 33.78 20.61
CA PRO A 340 4.58 33.25 21.89
C PRO A 340 5.67 34.14 22.51
N ALA A 341 5.59 34.33 23.83
CA ALA A 341 6.58 35.07 24.62
C ALA A 341 7.89 34.28 24.78
#